data_AF-A0A382UKS3-F1
#
_entry.id   AF-A0A382UKS3-F1
#
_cell.length_a   1.000
_cell.length_b   1.000
_cell.length_c   1.000
_cell.angle_alpha   90.00
_cell.angle_beta   90.00
_cell.angle_gamma   90.00
#
_symmetry.space_group_name_H-M   'P 1'
#
loop_
_entity.id
_entity.type
_entity.pdbx_description
1 polymer ?
#
loop_
_entity_poly.entity_id
_entity_poly.type
_entity_poly.pdbx_seq_one_letter_code
_entity_poly.pdbx_strand_id
1 'polypeptide(L)'
;VKVPPGKQIQTLEEFKSIISKGDGFIVITDIPNPTRIHYATCHHFREDWFFEKMVENKGKYGLYLWYPSKIEAQNANPDRENCKFCNA
;
A
#
# COMPACT_ATOMS: atom_id res chain seq x y z
N VAL A 1 2.57 17.33 -6.29
CA VAL A 1 2.02 15.99 -6.63
C VAL A 1 0.81 15.77 -5.73
N LYS A 2 -0.36 15.49 -6.29
CA LYS A 2 -1.59 15.26 -5.51
C LYS A 2 -1.50 13.85 -4.93
N VAL A 3 -1.61 13.70 -3.61
CA VAL A 3 -1.64 12.37 -2.97
C VAL A 3 -2.90 11.65 -3.45
N PRO A 4 -2.82 10.40 -3.94
CA PRO A 4 -4.01 9.65 -4.34
C PRO A 4 -4.97 9.52 -3.15
N PRO A 5 -6.30 9.58 -3.37
CA PRO A 5 -7.27 9.30 -2.31
C PRO A 5 -7.02 7.90 -1.75
N GLY A 6 -7.23 7.67 -0.45
CA GLY A 6 -6.95 6.39 0.22
C GLY A 6 -6.55 6.60 1.68
N LYS A 7 -6.71 5.59 2.53
CA LYS A 7 -6.32 5.70 3.93
C LYS A 7 -4.81 5.47 4.05
N GLN A 8 -4.05 6.51 4.35
CA GLN A 8 -2.62 6.35 4.62
C GLN A 8 -2.42 5.51 5.89
N ILE A 9 -1.62 4.44 5.76
CA ILE A 9 -1.23 3.61 6.89
C ILE A 9 -0.02 4.28 7.55
N GLN A 10 -0.15 4.76 8.78
CA GLN A 10 0.87 5.61 9.40
C GLN A 10 1.70 4.90 10.46
N THR A 11 1.17 3.83 11.06
CA THR A 11 1.83 3.13 12.17
C THR A 11 2.04 1.66 11.86
N LEU A 12 3.06 1.08 12.49
CA LEU A 12 3.34 -0.35 12.36
C LEU A 12 2.19 -1.21 12.91
N GLU A 13 1.51 -0.74 13.97
CA GLU A 13 0.35 -1.42 14.54
C GLU A 13 -0.83 -1.46 13.56
N GLU A 14 -1.11 -0.33 12.88
CA GLU A 14 -2.16 -0.27 11.87
C GLU A 14 -1.84 -1.18 10.69
N PHE A 15 -0.61 -1.15 10.20
CA PHE A 15 -0.14 -2.03 9.14
C PHE A 15 -0.34 -3.51 9.49
N LYS A 16 0.11 -3.92 10.69
CA LYS A 16 -0.08 -5.28 11.22
C LYS A 16 -1.55 -5.68 11.29
N SER A 17 -2.39 -4.78 11.78
CA SER A 17 -3.84 -5.01 11.87
C SER A 17 -4.47 -5.26 10.50
N ILE A 18 -4.09 -4.48 9.48
CA ILE A 18 -4.60 -4.64 8.12
C ILE A 18 -4.16 -5.97 7.49
N ILE A 19 -2.86 -6.28 7.52
CA ILE A 19 -2.35 -7.49 6.87
C ILE A 19 -2.76 -8.78 7.59
N SER A 20 -3.03 -8.73 8.90
CA SER A 20 -3.51 -9.88 9.68
C SER A 20 -5.00 -10.15 9.49
N LYS A 21 -5.83 -9.10 9.37
CA LYS A 21 -7.24 -9.25 8.98
C LYS A 21 -7.38 -9.75 7.54
N GLY A 22 -6.48 -9.30 6.67
CA GLY A 22 -6.46 -9.69 5.25
C GLY A 22 -7.51 -8.99 4.40
N ASP A 23 -8.19 -7.97 4.94
CA ASP A 23 -9.24 -7.25 4.25
C ASP A 23 -8.71 -6.07 3.43
N GLY A 24 -9.22 -5.98 2.20
CA GLY A 24 -8.98 -4.86 1.29
C GLY A 24 -7.65 -4.94 0.53
N PHE A 25 -7.20 -3.77 0.10
CA PHE A 25 -6.09 -3.61 -0.84
C PHE A 25 -5.13 -2.54 -0.35
N ILE A 26 -3.84 -2.76 -0.60
CA ILE A 26 -2.78 -1.79 -0.28
C ILE A 26 -2.09 -1.39 -1.58
N VAL A 27 -1.92 -0.08 -1.76
CA VAL A 27 -1.15 0.51 -2.85
C VAL A 27 0.09 1.16 -2.27
N ILE A 28 1.26 0.79 -2.81
CA ILE A 28 2.55 1.39 -2.41
C ILE A 28 2.98 2.38 -3.49
N THR A 29 2.86 3.67 -3.19
CA THR A 29 3.18 4.74 -4.14
C THR A 29 4.66 5.09 -4.09
N ASP A 30 5.55 4.18 -4.51
CA ASP A 30 6.99 4.43 -4.48
C ASP A 30 7.43 5.33 -5.65
N ILE A 31 8.36 6.25 -5.43
CA ILE A 31 8.94 7.09 -6.51
C ILE A 31 9.86 6.27 -7.42
N PRO A 32 10.83 5.47 -6.91
CA PRO A 32 11.75 4.71 -7.75
C PRO A 32 11.13 3.46 -8.39
N ASN A 33 9.99 2.97 -7.88
CA ASN A 33 9.37 1.72 -8.35
C ASN A 33 7.96 1.97 -8.89
N PRO A 34 7.53 1.24 -9.94
CA PRO A 34 6.15 1.33 -10.39
C PRO A 34 5.20 0.97 -9.25
N THR A 35 4.29 1.89 -8.94
CA THR A 35 3.22 1.66 -7.97
C THR A 35 2.37 0.47 -8.39
N ARG A 36 2.08 -0.43 -7.45
CA ARG A 36 1.26 -1.62 -7.69
C ARG A 36 0.14 -1.73 -6.66
N ILE A 37 -0.95 -2.37 -7.07
CA ILE A 37 -2.07 -2.73 -6.19
C ILE A 37 -1.85 -4.14 -5.63
N HIS A 38 -1.96 -4.30 -4.32
CA HIS A 38 -1.75 -5.57 -3.62
C HIS A 38 -3.02 -5.94 -2.84
N TYR A 39 -3.33 -7.24 -2.71
CA TYR A 39 -4.19 -7.71 -1.63
C TYR A 39 -3.52 -7.42 -0.29
N ALA A 40 -4.30 -7.12 0.77
CA ALA A 40 -3.78 -6.94 2.12
C ALA A 40 -3.01 -8.18 2.65
N THR A 41 -3.32 -9.37 2.11
CA THR A 41 -2.65 -10.65 2.42
C THR A 41 -1.39 -10.92 1.59
N CYS A 42 -0.86 -9.94 0.85
CA CYS A 42 0.32 -10.16 0.01
C CYS A 42 1.54 -10.58 0.86
N HIS A 43 2.09 -11.77 0.58
CA HIS A 43 3.24 -12.34 1.31
C HIS A 43 4.55 -11.56 1.12
N HIS A 44 4.59 -10.60 0.19
CA HIS A 44 5.73 -9.71 -0.01
C HIS A 44 5.74 -8.50 0.94
N PHE A 45 4.68 -8.31 1.73
CA PHE A 45 4.71 -7.30 2.77
C PHE A 45 5.73 -7.65 3.83
N ARG A 46 6.59 -6.68 4.11
CA ARG A 46 7.63 -6.78 5.12
C ARG A 46 7.54 -5.60 6.09
N GLU A 47 7.54 -5.92 7.37
CA GLU A 47 7.42 -4.93 8.44
C GLU A 47 8.58 -3.94 8.46
N ASP A 48 9.81 -4.41 8.20
CA ASP A 48 11.00 -3.56 8.18
C ASP A 48 10.93 -2.53 7.05
N TRP A 49 10.47 -2.92 5.86
CA TRP A 49 10.28 -2.00 4.74
C TRP A 49 9.17 -0.98 4.97
N PHE A 50 8.09 -1.41 5.63
CA PHE A 50 7.04 -0.49 6.04
C PHE A 50 7.58 0.53 7.06
N PHE A 51 8.28 0.05 8.09
CA PHE A 51 8.81 0.89 9.16
C PHE A 51 9.78 1.94 8.63
N GLU A 52 10.77 1.52 7.84
CA GLU A 52 11.72 2.43 7.20
C GLU A 52 11.01 3.50 6.36
N LYS A 53 10.03 3.10 5.53
CA LYS A 53 9.37 4.04 4.61
C LYS A 53 8.40 4.98 5.33
N MET A 54 7.49 4.45 6.15
CA MET A 54 6.37 5.20 6.71
C MET A 54 6.69 5.83 8.07
N VAL A 55 7.52 5.18 8.89
CA VAL A 55 7.82 5.64 10.25
C VAL A 55 9.11 6.47 10.27
N GLU A 56 10.23 5.91 9.81
CA GLU A 56 11.52 6.62 9.83
C GLU A 56 11.56 7.75 8.80
N ASN A 57 11.27 7.43 7.54
CA ASN A 57 11.30 8.40 6.44
C ASN A 57 10.03 9.24 6.32
N LYS A 58 9.02 9.02 7.17
CA LYS A 58 7.73 9.74 7.17
C LYS A 58 7.05 9.79 5.80
N GLY A 59 7.18 8.73 5.00
CA GLY A 59 6.58 8.63 3.67
C GLY A 59 7.23 9.50 2.59
N LYS A 60 8.43 10.07 2.84
CA LYS A 60 9.13 11.00 1.93
C LYS A 60 9.30 10.46 0.51
N TYR A 61 9.48 9.15 0.37
CA TYR A 61 9.74 8.48 -0.91
C TYR A 61 8.57 7.65 -1.44
N GLY A 62 7.44 7.70 -0.74
CA GLY A 62 6.25 6.96 -1.11
C GLY A 62 5.40 6.59 0.09
N LEU A 63 4.14 6.24 -0.19
CA LEU A 63 3.13 5.99 0.82
C LEU A 63 2.58 4.57 0.72
N TYR A 64 2.17 4.02 1.85
CA TYR A 64 1.29 2.87 1.92
C TYR A 64 -0.15 3.37 2.09
N LEU A 65 -1.01 3.12 1.09
CA LEU A 65 -2.39 3.55 1.06
C LEU A 65 -3.31 2.32 1.08
N TRP A 66 -4.27 2.28 2.00
CA TRP A 66 -5.27 1.22 2.09
C TRP A 66 -6.60 1.62 1.47
N TYR A 67 -7.27 0.63 0.87
CA TYR A 67 -8.58 0.73 0.25
C TYR A 67 -9.44 -0.49 0.62
N PRO A 68 -10.75 -0.32 0.84
CA PRO A 68 -11.65 -1.43 1.16
C PRO A 68 -11.94 -2.33 -0.06
N SER A 69 -11.81 -1.82 -1.29
CA SER A 69 -12.12 -2.57 -2.51
C SER A 69 -11.09 -2.35 -3.63
N LYS A 70 -10.98 -3.33 -4.54
CA LYS A 70 -10.11 -3.26 -5.72
C LYS A 70 -10.50 -2.10 -6.62
N ILE A 71 -11.81 -1.91 -6.82
CA ILE A 71 -12.36 -0.86 -7.68
C ILE A 71 -11.95 0.51 -7.15
N GLU A 72 -12.03 0.74 -5.83
CA GLU A 72 -11.57 1.99 -5.24
C GLU A 72 -10.06 2.18 -5.40
N ALA A 73 -9.27 1.12 -5.17
CA ALA A 73 -7.82 1.18 -5.36
C ALA A 73 -7.46 1.53 -6.82
N GLN A 74 -8.12 0.91 -7.80
CA GLN A 74 -7.89 1.16 -9.22
C GLN A 74 -8.37 2.56 -9.64
N ASN A 75 -9.55 2.99 -9.19
CA ASN A 75 -10.07 4.33 -9.50
C ASN A 75 -9.16 5.44 -8.94
N ALA A 76 -8.57 5.21 -7.77
CA ALA A 76 -7.59 6.12 -7.17
C ALA A 76 -6.23 6.07 -7.86
N ASN A 77 -5.91 4.97 -8.54
CA ASN A 77 -4.62 4.67 -9.14
C ASN A 77 -4.79 4.08 -10.56
N PRO A 78 -5.39 4.82 -11.52
CA PRO A 78 -5.89 4.25 -12.78
C PRO A 78 -4.78 3.64 -13.65
N ASP A 79 -3.59 4.22 -13.63
CA ASP A 79 -2.44 3.78 -14.44
C ASP A 79 -1.59 2.68 -13.77
N ARG A 80 -2.05 2.12 -12.65
CA ARG A 80 -1.24 1.19 -11.85
C ARG A 80 -1.66 -0.25 -12.08
N GLU A 81 -0.64 -1.10 -12.23
CA GLU A 81 -0.82 -2.53 -12.42
C GLU A 81 -1.04 -3.26 -11.08
N ASN A 82 -1.67 -4.42 -11.15
CA ASN A 82 -1.74 -5.33 -10.01
C ASN A 82 -0.36 -5.92 -9.68
N CYS A 83 -0.16 -6.27 -8.42
CA CYS A 83 1.04 -6.98 -8.01
C CYS A 83 1.06 -8.37 -8.65
N LYS A 84 2.10 -8.63 -9.44
CA LYS A 84 2.32 -9.88 -10.18
C LYS A 84 2.47 -11.12 -9.28
N PHE A 85 2.71 -10.93 -7.99
CA PHE A 85 2.94 -12.02 -7.04
C PHE A 85 1.68 -12.45 -6.28
N CYS A 86 0.79 -11.52 -5.96
CA CYS A 86 -0.49 -11.85 -5.33
C CYS A 86 -1.67 -11.84 -6.32
N ASN A 87 -1.44 -11.49 -7.59
CA ASN A 87 -2.46 -11.39 -8.62
C ASN A 87 -3.71 -10.63 -8.15
N ALA A 88 -3.46 -9.46 -7.53
CA ALA A 88 -4.48 -8.58 -6.97
C ALA A 88 -5.61 -8.29 -7.95
#